data_AF-A0A9E4EFJ3-F1
#
_entry.id   AF-A0A9E4EFJ3-F1
#
_cell.length_a   1.000
_cell.length_b   1.000
_cell.length_c   1.000
_cell.angle_alpha   90.00
_cell.angle_beta   90.00
_cell.angle_gamma   90.00
#
_symmetry.space_group_name_H-M   'P 1'
#
loop_
_entity.id
_entity.type
_entity.pdbx_description
1 polymer ?
#
loop_
_entity_poly.entity_id
_entity_poly.type
_entity_poly.pdbx_seq_one_letter_code
_entity_poly.pdbx_strand_id
1 'polypeptide(L)'
;MPDLPPPDLLIGVGHGIHLPLLIARIVCGGRSVVLMKPTLPYRCFELLFVPEHDRTRRRGNVVPTHGVICPAKVDDKETDAGLILLGGPSPHFDWSNPDVGNQVERIVRESPDVNCRSATRVDPPPRICGTPFPRHGT
;
A
#
# COMPACT_ATOMS: atom_id res chain seq x y z
N MET A 1 30.31 -3.80 -19.89
CA MET A 1 29.13 -2.91 -19.98
C MET A 1 29.53 -1.77 -20.92
N PRO A 2 28.67 -1.29 -21.83
CA PRO A 2 29.02 -0.14 -22.66
C PRO A 2 29.37 1.07 -21.77
N ASP A 3 30.30 1.91 -22.23
CA ASP A 3 30.69 3.16 -21.57
C ASP A 3 29.49 4.12 -21.60
N LEU A 4 28.67 4.11 -20.55
CA LEU A 4 27.61 5.08 -20.35
C LEU A 4 28.17 6.27 -19.56
N PRO A 5 27.69 7.50 -19.85
CA PRO A 5 28.01 8.65 -19.03
C PRO A 5 27.51 8.44 -17.59
N PRO A 6 28.16 9.07 -16.59
CA PRO A 6 27.68 9.03 -15.21
C PRO A 6 26.25 9.60 -15.11
N PRO A 7 25.38 9.02 -14.28
CA PRO A 7 24.01 9.47 -14.13
C PRO A 7 23.94 10.79 -13.36
N ASP A 8 23.15 11.74 -13.88
CA ASP A 8 22.84 12.99 -13.18
C ASP A 8 21.85 12.78 -12.01
N LEU A 9 21.03 11.73 -12.08
CA LEU A 9 19.94 11.46 -11.16
C LEU A 9 19.84 9.96 -10.82
N LEU A 10 19.71 9.67 -9.53
CA LEU A 10 19.56 8.33 -8.97
C LEU A 10 18.26 8.27 -8.17
N ILE A 11 17.35 7.36 -8.51
CA ILE A 11 16.04 7.23 -7.85
C ILE A 11 15.94 5.89 -7.14
N GLY A 12 15.68 5.93 -5.83
CA GLY A 12 15.48 4.75 -5.00
C GLY A 12 14.05 4.60 -4.50
N VAL A 13 13.51 3.39 -4.62
CA VAL A 13 12.23 2.98 -4.05
C VAL A 13 12.44 1.72 -3.20
N GLY A 14 12.10 1.79 -1.92
CA GLY A 14 12.15 0.67 -0.99
C GLY A 14 13.10 0.92 0.18
N HIS A 15 12.78 0.41 1.36
CA HIS A 15 13.65 0.56 2.53
C HIS A 15 15.05 -0.05 2.33
N GLY A 16 15.14 -1.14 1.56
CA GLY A 16 16.39 -1.83 1.26
C GLY A 16 17.31 -1.08 0.28
N ILE A 17 16.82 -0.03 -0.39
CA ILE A 17 17.60 0.67 -1.43
C ILE A 17 18.45 1.83 -0.89
N HIS A 18 18.19 2.28 0.35
CA HIS A 18 18.79 3.50 0.87
C HIS A 18 20.32 3.46 0.88
N LEU A 19 20.93 2.40 1.41
CA LEU A 19 22.38 2.26 1.44
C LEU A 19 22.99 2.03 0.04
N PRO A 20 22.46 1.11 -0.79
CA PRO A 20 22.88 0.98 -2.18
C PRO A 20 22.83 2.30 -2.96
N LEU A 21 21.79 3.10 -2.77
CA LEU A 21 21.61 4.40 -3.43
C LEU A 21 22.70 5.40 -3.03
N LEU A 22 23.07 5.45 -1.75
CA LEU A 22 24.16 6.30 -1.28
C LEU A 22 25.51 5.87 -1.84
N ILE A 23 25.76 4.55 -1.91
CA ILE A 23 26.99 4.03 -2.51
C ILE A 23 27.03 4.38 -4.00
N ALA A 24 25.94 4.15 -4.74
CA ALA A 24 25.84 4.49 -6.14
C ALA A 24 26.07 5.99 -6.37
N ARG A 25 25.56 6.85 -5.50
CA ARG A 25 25.82 8.28 -5.55
C ARG A 25 27.30 8.63 -5.33
N ILE A 26 27.97 7.97 -4.39
CA ILE A 26 29.40 8.20 -4.14
C ILE A 26 30.26 7.75 -5.32
N VAL A 27 29.93 6.60 -5.92
CA VAL A 27 30.70 6.00 -7.02
C VAL A 27 30.43 6.70 -8.34
N CYS A 28 29.17 6.98 -8.65
CA CYS A 28 28.72 7.45 -9.96
C CYS A 28 28.45 8.96 -10.00
N GLY A 29 28.41 9.64 -8.85
CA GLY A 29 27.98 11.03 -8.74
C GLY A 29 26.45 11.19 -8.79
N GLY A 30 25.98 12.34 -9.26
CA GLY A 30 24.55 12.64 -9.41
C GLY A 30 23.83 13.00 -8.11
N ARG A 31 22.53 13.28 -8.24
CA ARG A 31 21.62 13.59 -7.12
C ARG A 31 20.78 12.37 -6.76
N SER A 32 20.64 12.09 -5.47
CA SER A 32 19.84 10.99 -4.95
C SER A 32 18.43 11.44 -4.56
N VAL A 33 17.44 10.69 -5.05
CA VAL A 33 16.01 10.90 -4.78
C VAL A 33 15.41 9.62 -4.21
N VAL A 34 14.65 9.75 -3.13
CA VAL A 34 13.97 8.59 -2.51
C VAL A 34 12.46 8.81 -2.49
N LEU A 35 11.71 7.77 -2.86
CA LEU A 35 10.24 7.77 -2.90
C LEU A 35 9.65 7.04 -1.69
N MET A 36 9.94 7.53 -0.48
CA MET A 36 9.34 7.13 0.80
C MET A 36 10.01 7.88 1.95
N LYS A 37 9.48 7.69 3.17
CA LYS A 37 10.20 8.03 4.40
C LYS A 37 11.46 7.15 4.54
N PRO A 38 12.66 7.75 4.61
CA PRO A 38 13.88 6.98 4.72
C PRO A 38 14.09 6.47 6.15
N THR A 39 14.78 5.33 6.28
CA THR A 39 15.32 4.85 7.57
C THR A 39 16.64 5.53 7.94
N LEU A 40 17.35 6.08 6.95
CA LEU A 40 18.58 6.85 7.14
C LEU A 40 18.29 8.35 7.33
N PRO A 41 19.26 9.13 7.86
CA PRO A 41 19.07 10.57 8.03
C PRO A 41 18.69 11.28 6.72
N TYR A 42 17.71 12.18 6.81
CA TYR A 42 17.16 12.94 5.67
C TYR A 42 18.23 13.73 4.91
N ARG A 43 19.34 14.10 5.57
CA ARG A 43 20.46 14.85 4.96
C ARG A 43 21.32 14.00 4.02
N CYS A 44 21.16 12.68 4.03
CA CYS A 44 21.89 11.79 3.13
C CYS A 44 21.38 11.89 1.68
N PHE A 45 20.16 12.42 1.48
CA PHE A 45 19.49 12.49 0.19
C PHE A 45 19.22 13.92 -0.23
N GLU A 46 19.34 14.20 -1.53
CA GLU A 46 19.08 15.51 -2.12
C GLU A 46 17.60 15.84 -2.14
N LEU A 47 16.73 14.86 -2.40
CA LEU A 47 15.29 15.04 -2.46
C LEU A 47 14.54 13.82 -1.96
N LEU A 48 13.47 14.05 -1.22
CA LEU A 48 12.66 13.02 -0.58
C LEU A 48 11.19 13.25 -0.91
N PHE A 49 10.57 12.31 -1.62
CA PHE A 49 9.12 12.27 -1.80
C PHE A 49 8.51 11.40 -0.72
N VAL A 50 7.93 12.04 0.29
CA VAL A 50 7.47 11.35 1.50
C VAL A 50 5.95 11.36 1.57
N PRO A 51 5.28 10.21 1.75
CA PRO A 51 3.84 10.18 1.91
C PRO A 51 3.37 11.03 3.10
N GLU A 52 2.34 11.84 2.90
CA GLU A 52 1.83 12.75 3.94
C GLU A 52 1.40 12.00 5.21
N HIS A 53 0.88 10.78 5.06
CA HIS A 53 0.45 9.93 6.17
C HIS A 53 1.60 9.47 7.08
N ASP A 54 2.86 9.56 6.65
CA ASP A 54 4.04 9.22 7.45
C ASP A 54 4.47 10.32 8.45
N ARG A 55 3.70 11.42 8.50
CA ARG A 55 3.79 12.54 9.45
C ARG A 55 5.21 13.05 9.67
N THR A 56 5.88 13.42 8.58
CA THR A 56 7.25 13.92 8.64
C THR A 56 7.31 15.43 8.86
N ARG A 57 8.33 15.91 9.58
CA ARG A 57 8.57 17.36 9.73
C ARG A 57 8.95 17.94 8.38
N ARG A 58 8.35 19.08 8.03
CA ARG A 58 8.70 19.84 6.83
C ARG A 58 10.20 20.19 6.87
N ARG A 59 10.90 19.89 5.79
CA ARG A 59 12.32 20.19 5.56
C ARG A 59 12.47 20.69 4.13
N GLY A 60 13.53 21.44 3.87
CA GLY A 60 13.78 22.00 2.52
C GLY A 60 14.00 20.95 1.43
N ASN A 61 14.39 19.72 1.79
CA ASN A 61 14.60 18.61 0.85
C ASN A 61 13.49 17.55 0.89
N VAL A 62 12.34 17.85 1.50
CA VAL A 62 11.19 16.94 1.59
C VAL A 62 10.01 17.52 0.84
N VAL A 63 9.52 16.77 -0.15
CA VAL A 63 8.29 17.03 -0.88
C VAL A 63 7.23 16.02 -0.42
N PRO A 64 6.13 16.47 0.22
CA PRO A 64 5.06 15.56 0.62
C PRO A 64 4.33 15.02 -0.61
N THR A 65 3.95 13.74 -0.60
CA THR A 65 3.09 13.12 -1.61
C THR A 65 1.72 12.78 -1.03
N HIS A 66 0.67 13.02 -1.82
CA HIS A 66 -0.70 12.64 -1.48
C HIS A 66 -1.07 11.35 -2.21
N GLY A 67 -1.47 10.33 -1.46
CA GLY A 67 -1.89 9.04 -2.02
C GLY A 67 -0.75 8.30 -2.73
N VAL A 68 -1.14 7.48 -3.72
CA VAL A 68 -0.20 6.73 -4.57
C VAL A 68 0.42 7.66 -5.62
N ILE A 69 1.72 7.52 -5.86
CA ILE A 69 2.43 8.28 -6.92
C ILE A 69 2.03 7.79 -8.32
N CYS A 70 1.50 6.57 -8.42
CA CYS A 70 1.04 5.98 -9.66
C CYS A 70 -0.34 6.51 -10.06
N PRO A 71 -0.66 6.57 -11.38
CA PRO A 71 -2.01 6.90 -11.83
C PRO A 71 -3.03 5.95 -11.22
N ALA A 72 -3.98 6.49 -10.48
CA ALA A 72 -5.15 5.75 -10.05
C ALA A 72 -6.31 6.08 -10.99
N LYS A 73 -6.87 5.06 -11.65
CA LYS A 73 -8.14 5.21 -12.35
C LYS A 73 -9.23 5.21 -11.29
N VAL A 74 -9.90 6.34 -11.14
CA VAL A 74 -11.08 6.44 -10.28
C VAL A 74 -12.28 6.14 -11.16
N ASP A 75 -12.83 4.95 -11.00
CA ASP A 75 -14.12 4.58 -11.59
C ASP A 75 -15.24 4.90 -10.59
N ASP A 76 -16.48 5.00 -11.11
CA ASP A 76 -17.65 5.24 -10.28
C ASP A 76 -17.83 4.11 -9.26
N LYS A 77 -18.22 4.49 -8.03
CA LYS A 77 -18.50 3.52 -6.98
C LYS A 77 -19.86 2.86 -7.22
N GLU A 78 -19.88 1.54 -7.30
CA GLU A 78 -21.13 0.75 -7.22
C GLU A 78 -21.78 0.98 -5.86
N THR A 79 -23.01 1.49 -5.85
CA THR A 79 -23.68 1.98 -4.63
C THR A 79 -24.27 0.85 -3.77
N ASP A 80 -24.49 -0.31 -4.39
CA ASP A 80 -25.01 -1.55 -3.81
C ASP A 80 -23.91 -2.60 -3.61
N ALA A 81 -22.64 -2.28 -3.85
CA ALA A 81 -21.52 -3.20 -3.68
C ALA A 81 -20.66 -2.85 -2.46
N GLY A 82 -20.34 -3.87 -1.67
CA GLY A 82 -19.43 -3.77 -0.52
C GLY A 82 -18.14 -4.53 -0.79
N LEU A 83 -17.01 -4.01 -0.32
CA LEU A 83 -15.72 -4.72 -0.36
C LEU A 83 -15.12 -4.81 1.05
N ILE A 84 -14.94 -6.03 1.53
CA ILE A 84 -14.26 -6.32 2.79
C ILE A 84 -12.86 -6.86 2.46
N LEU A 85 -11.84 -6.07 2.76
CA LEU A 85 -10.44 -6.47 2.61
C LEU A 85 -9.93 -7.04 3.93
N LEU A 86 -9.76 -8.35 3.98
CA LEU A 86 -9.23 -9.04 5.15
C LEU A 86 -7.72 -9.22 4.99
N GLY A 87 -6.96 -8.63 5.92
CA GLY A 87 -5.52 -8.87 6.03
C GLY A 87 -5.22 -10.33 6.38
N GLY A 88 -3.94 -10.70 6.28
CA GLY A 88 -3.45 -11.96 6.83
C GLY A 88 -2.94 -11.79 8.27
N PRO A 89 -2.52 -12.88 8.92
CA PRO A 89 -1.84 -12.82 10.20
C PRO A 89 -0.66 -11.84 10.16
N SER A 90 -0.54 -11.01 11.19
CA SER A 90 0.52 -10.00 11.30
C SER A 90 1.19 -10.14 12.66
N PRO A 91 2.53 -9.98 12.77
CA PRO A 91 3.22 -9.96 14.06
C PRO A 91 2.73 -8.86 15.02
N HIS A 92 2.03 -7.86 14.48
CA HIS A 92 1.57 -6.70 15.24
C HIS A 92 0.13 -6.84 15.75
N PHE A 93 -0.59 -7.90 15.34
CA PHE A 93 -2.01 -8.08 15.68
C PHE A 93 -2.33 -9.56 15.91
N ASP A 94 -2.98 -9.86 17.03
CA ASP A 94 -3.52 -11.19 17.29
C ASP A 94 -4.66 -11.49 16.32
N TRP A 95 -4.55 -12.61 15.61
CA TRP A 95 -5.52 -13.03 14.60
C TRP A 95 -6.34 -14.21 15.10
N SER A 96 -7.66 -14.08 15.06
CA SER A 96 -8.62 -15.11 15.43
C SER A 96 -9.65 -15.29 14.31
N ASN A 97 -9.58 -16.43 13.61
CA ASN A 97 -10.57 -16.80 12.58
C ASN A 97 -12.03 -16.70 13.07
N PRO A 98 -12.41 -17.25 14.25
CA PRO A 98 -13.80 -17.18 14.69
C PRO A 98 -14.26 -15.75 14.98
N ASP A 99 -13.42 -14.92 15.60
CA ASP A 99 -13.80 -13.56 15.96
C ASP A 99 -13.93 -12.68 14.71
N VAL A 100 -13.01 -12.81 13.76
CA VAL A 100 -13.08 -12.11 12.47
C VAL A 100 -14.29 -12.58 11.67
N GLY A 101 -14.58 -13.89 11.66
CA GLY A 101 -15.76 -14.45 11.01
C GLY A 101 -17.06 -13.85 11.56
N ASN A 102 -17.21 -13.82 12.89
CA ASN A 102 -18.38 -13.23 13.56
C ASN A 102 -18.55 -11.74 13.23
N GLN A 103 -17.45 -10.99 13.14
CA GLN A 103 -17.50 -9.57 12.77
C GLN A 103 -17.95 -9.37 11.32
N VAL A 104 -17.43 -10.18 10.39
CA VAL A 104 -17.85 -10.15 8.98
C VAL A 104 -19.32 -10.51 8.84
N GLU A 105 -19.78 -11.57 9.49
CA GLU A 105 -21.20 -11.95 9.48
C GLU A 105 -22.11 -10.85 10.01
N ARG A 106 -21.70 -10.17 11.10
CA ARG A 106 -22.45 -9.04 11.63
C ARG A 106 -22.56 -7.90 10.62
N ILE A 107 -21.46 -7.52 9.97
CA ILE A 107 -21.44 -6.45 8.96
C ILE A 107 -22.38 -6.78 7.79
N VAL A 108 -22.34 -8.02 7.30
CA VAL A 108 -23.21 -8.48 6.20
C VAL A 108 -24.67 -8.48 6.62
N ARG A 109 -24.99 -8.95 7.84
CA ARG A 109 -26.37 -8.94 8.36
C ARG A 109 -26.94 -7.53 8.55
N GLU A 110 -26.11 -6.59 8.99
CA GLU A 110 -26.50 -5.19 9.21
C GLU A 110 -26.57 -4.39 7.88
N SER A 111 -26.09 -4.96 6.78
CA SER A 111 -26.06 -4.32 5.44
C SER A 111 -26.79 -5.17 4.39
N PRO A 112 -28.10 -5.46 4.54
CA PRO A 112 -28.82 -6.40 3.69
C PRO A 112 -28.93 -5.95 2.22
N ASP A 113 -28.89 -4.63 1.97
CA ASP A 113 -28.98 -4.05 0.62
C ASP A 113 -27.61 -3.96 -0.09
N VAL A 114 -26.54 -4.45 0.55
CA VAL A 114 -25.17 -4.36 0.03
C VAL A 114 -24.65 -5.75 -0.34
N ASN A 115 -24.33 -5.94 -1.61
CA ASN A 115 -23.65 -7.11 -2.13
C ASN A 115 -22.16 -7.09 -1.73
N CYS A 116 -21.87 -7.63 -0.55
CA CYS A 116 -20.52 -7.68 0.01
C CYS A 116 -19.66 -8.76 -0.67
N ARG A 117 -18.50 -8.37 -1.21
CA ARG A 117 -17.42 -9.25 -1.65
C ARG A 117 -16.28 -9.18 -0.65
N SER A 118 -15.68 -10.33 -0.33
CA SER A 118 -14.48 -10.39 0.52
C SER A 118 -13.25 -10.77 -0.30
N ALA A 119 -12.12 -10.12 -0.04
CA ALA A 119 -10.83 -10.51 -0.59
C ALA A 119 -9.78 -10.62 0.53
N THR A 120 -8.99 -11.70 0.50
CA THR A 120 -7.90 -11.97 1.44
C THR A 120 -6.55 -11.94 0.74
N ARG A 121 -5.50 -11.49 1.44
CA ARG A 121 -4.12 -11.45 0.91
C ARG A 121 -3.50 -12.84 0.64
N VAL A 122 -4.14 -13.91 1.09
CA VAL A 122 -3.78 -15.29 0.78
C VAL A 122 -4.81 -15.81 -0.23
N ASP A 123 -4.36 -16.23 -1.41
CA ASP A 123 -5.23 -16.75 -2.47
C ASP A 123 -5.18 -18.30 -2.47
N PRO A 124 -6.31 -19.03 -2.50
CA PRO A 124 -7.69 -18.60 -2.25
C PRO A 124 -8.09 -18.82 -0.78
N PRO A 125 -9.12 -18.12 -0.29
CA PRO A 125 -9.82 -18.53 0.94
C PRO A 125 -10.34 -19.97 0.77
N PRO A 126 -10.48 -20.77 1.85
CA PRO A 126 -11.37 -21.92 1.77
C PRO A 126 -12.72 -21.39 1.27
N ARG A 127 -13.25 -22.00 0.21
CA ARG A 127 -14.55 -21.64 -0.37
C ARG A 127 -15.55 -21.46 0.77
N ILE A 128 -15.90 -20.22 1.10
CA ILE A 128 -17.12 -19.98 1.87
C ILE A 128 -18.23 -20.30 0.88
N CYS A 129 -18.98 -21.34 1.26
CA CYS A 129 -19.87 -22.14 0.46
C CYS A 129 -20.67 -21.34 -0.59
N GLY A 130 -20.69 -21.84 -1.83
CA GLY A 130 -21.56 -21.38 -2.90
C GLY A 130 -23.02 -21.65 -2.59
N THR A 131 -23.62 -20.81 -1.75
CA THR A 131 -25.07 -20.69 -1.66
C THR A 131 -25.47 -19.45 -2.43
N PRO A 132 -26.30 -19.56 -3.50
CA PRO A 132 -27.00 -18.41 -3.99
C PRO A 132 -27.89 -17.93 -2.85
N PHE A 133 -27.69 -16.69 -2.41
CA PHE A 133 -28.59 -16.05 -1.45
C PHE A 133 -30.02 -16.12 -2.01
N PRO A 134 -31.01 -16.61 -1.23
CA PRO A 134 -32.37 -16.72 -1.73
C PRO A 134 -32.88 -15.32 -2.09
N ARG A 135 -33.18 -15.13 -3.37
CA ARG A 135 -34.01 -14.01 -3.79
C ARG A 135 -35.40 -14.27 -3.23
N HIS A 136 -35.78 -13.58 -2.16
CA HIS A 136 -37.18 -13.52 -1.78
C HIS A 136 -37.94 -12.78 -2.88
N GLY A 137 -38.66 -13.55 -3.70
CA GLY A 137 -39.69 -13.04 -4.59
C GLY A 137 -41.02 -12.95 -3.85
N THR A 138 -41.68 -11.80 -4.04
CA THR A 138 -43.10 -11.44 -3.77
C THR A 138 -43.69 -11.79 -2.42
#